data_AF-A0A1V2B3Z5-F1
#
_entry.id   AF-A0A1V2B3Z5-F1
#
_cell.length_a   1.000
_cell.length_b   1.000
_cell.length_c   1.000
_cell.angle_alpha   90.00
_cell.angle_beta   90.00
_cell.angle_gamma   90.00
#
_symmetry.space_group_name_H-M   'P 1'
#
loop_
_entity.id
_entity.type
_entity.pdbx_description
1 polymer ?
#
loop_
_entity_poly.entity_id
_entity_poly.type
_entity_poly.pdbx_seq_one_letter_code
_entity_poly.pdbx_strand_id
1 'polypeptide(L)'
;MKPFWHFTALERRGIIALLLLTAISIYTPAIVAHYFPLQTSRDTLLQQDIAAFQSSLKKAPPPPKKHITFSRPRQSVINIDINKADSAAWESLKGIGPVLAARIIRFREKLGGFYAISQIRETYGLPDSTFKKIQPYLRLNAVSLKKLDLNTADEQTLAQHPYIRYKLARLIVLYRSNNGLFQQPSDLLGIPLVDDSIYRKIEHYIKTEKPPI
;
A
#
# COMPACT_ATOMS: atom_id res chain seq x y z
N MET A 1 -78.05 -25.84 -20.86
CA MET A 1 -76.69 -25.52 -21.36
C MET A 1 -76.76 -25.46 -22.87
N LYS A 2 -76.41 -24.32 -23.50
CA LYS A 2 -76.44 -24.17 -24.98
C LYS A 2 -75.09 -24.63 -25.55
N PRO A 3 -75.06 -25.38 -26.67
CA PRO A 3 -73.82 -25.83 -27.30
C PRO A 3 -73.10 -24.67 -28.01
N PHE A 4 -71.77 -24.58 -27.84
CA PHE A 4 -70.92 -23.45 -28.28
C PHE A 4 -70.40 -23.53 -29.74
N TRP A 5 -70.94 -24.40 -30.60
CA TRP A 5 -70.40 -24.64 -31.95
C TRP A 5 -71.45 -24.48 -33.05
N HIS A 6 -71.73 -23.24 -33.45
CA HIS A 6 -72.44 -22.95 -34.70
C HIS A 6 -71.68 -21.88 -35.50
N PHE A 7 -70.67 -22.33 -36.24
CA PHE A 7 -70.04 -21.50 -37.27
C PHE A 7 -70.90 -21.46 -38.52
N THR A 8 -71.08 -20.26 -39.09
CA THR A 8 -71.77 -20.03 -40.36
C THR A 8 -71.01 -20.70 -41.51
N ALA A 9 -71.70 -20.96 -42.63
CA ALA A 9 -71.09 -21.61 -43.80
C ALA A 9 -69.89 -20.81 -44.37
N LEU A 10 -69.88 -19.48 -44.19
CA LEU A 10 -68.80 -18.60 -44.62
C LEU A 10 -67.56 -18.74 -43.72
N GLU A 11 -67.74 -18.80 -42.40
CA GLU A 11 -66.66 -18.96 -41.42
C GLU A 11 -65.93 -20.30 -41.57
N ARG A 12 -66.68 -21.39 -41.84
CA ARG A 12 -66.09 -22.72 -42.07
C ARG A 12 -65.16 -22.73 -43.29
N ARG A 13 -65.54 -22.05 -44.37
CA ARG A 13 -64.70 -21.93 -45.58
C ARG A 13 -63.43 -21.14 -45.29
N GLY A 14 -63.52 -20.07 -44.49
CA GLY A 14 -62.36 -19.29 -44.07
C GLY A 14 -61.38 -20.08 -43.20
N ILE A 15 -61.88 -20.84 -42.23
CA ILE A 15 -61.04 -21.69 -41.36
C ILE A 15 -60.31 -22.76 -42.18
N ILE A 16 -61.00 -23.42 -43.11
CA ILE A 16 -60.38 -24.42 -43.98
C ILE A 16 -59.28 -23.77 -44.85
N ALA A 17 -59.52 -22.58 -45.41
CA ALA A 17 -58.51 -21.87 -46.20
C ALA A 17 -57.27 -21.49 -45.37
N LEU A 18 -57.45 -21.05 -44.11
CA LEU A 18 -56.35 -20.74 -43.20
C LEU A 18 -55.53 -21.98 -42.83
N LEU A 19 -56.19 -23.11 -42.58
CA LEU A 19 -55.53 -24.39 -42.29
C LEU A 19 -54.70 -24.89 -43.49
N LEU A 20 -55.17 -24.67 -44.72
CA LEU A 20 -54.40 -25.02 -45.92
C LEU A 20 -53.17 -24.13 -46.11
N LEU A 21 -53.30 -22.81 -45.91
CA LEU A 21 -52.16 -21.87 -46.02
C LEU A 21 -51.07 -22.15 -44.97
N THR A 22 -51.46 -22.45 -43.74
CA THR A 22 -50.51 -22.82 -42.68
C THR A 22 -49.80 -24.14 -42.97
N ALA A 23 -50.53 -25.15 -43.47
CA ALA A 23 -49.91 -26.39 -43.92
C ALA A 23 -48.88 -26.13 -45.04
N ILE A 24 -49.23 -25.36 -46.07
CA ILE A 24 -48.32 -25.03 -47.17
C ILE A 24 -47.04 -24.36 -46.63
N SER A 25 -47.16 -23.36 -45.76
CA SER A 25 -46.00 -22.65 -45.20
C SER A 25 -45.07 -23.55 -44.37
N ILE A 26 -45.59 -24.62 -43.75
CA ILE A 26 -44.79 -25.58 -42.96
C ILE A 26 -44.05 -26.57 -43.88
N TYR A 27 -44.69 -27.00 -44.97
CA TYR A 27 -44.14 -28.02 -45.86
C TYR A 27 -43.23 -27.45 -46.97
N THR A 28 -43.36 -26.16 -47.32
CA THR A 28 -42.52 -25.50 -48.34
C THR A 28 -41.01 -25.64 -48.09
N PRO A 29 -40.42 -25.42 -46.89
CA PRO A 29 -38.97 -25.55 -46.71
C PRO A 29 -38.47 -26.99 -46.88
N ALA A 30 -39.24 -27.99 -46.45
CA ALA A 30 -38.87 -29.40 -46.60
C ALA A 30 -38.88 -29.83 -48.08
N ILE A 31 -39.87 -29.38 -48.84
CA ILE A 31 -39.99 -29.60 -50.28
C ILE A 31 -38.80 -28.94 -50.99
N VAL A 32 -38.51 -27.67 -50.70
CA VAL A 32 -37.38 -26.97 -51.31
C VAL A 32 -36.06 -27.65 -50.97
N ALA A 33 -35.84 -28.09 -49.73
CA ALA A 33 -34.62 -28.83 -49.35
C ALA A 33 -34.48 -30.18 -50.06
N HIS A 34 -35.60 -30.84 -50.40
CA HIS A 34 -35.59 -32.12 -51.10
C HIS A 34 -35.31 -31.98 -52.61
N TYR A 35 -35.91 -30.97 -53.26
CA TYR A 35 -35.73 -30.73 -54.70
C TYR A 35 -34.50 -29.87 -55.03
N PHE A 36 -34.07 -29.01 -54.10
CA PHE A 36 -32.87 -28.19 -54.19
C PHE A 36 -31.94 -28.50 -53.01
N PRO A 37 -31.24 -29.66 -53.01
CA PRO A 37 -30.14 -29.85 -52.09
C PRO A 37 -29.10 -28.79 -52.40
N LEU A 38 -28.96 -27.78 -51.53
CA LEU A 38 -27.86 -26.84 -51.62
C LEU A 38 -26.57 -27.66 -51.61
N GLN A 39 -25.91 -27.78 -52.76
CA GLN A 39 -24.56 -28.29 -52.84
C GLN A 39 -23.66 -27.25 -52.16
N THR A 40 -23.59 -27.30 -50.83
CA THR A 40 -22.45 -26.76 -50.12
C THR A 40 -21.26 -27.56 -50.62
N SER A 41 -20.55 -27.05 -51.63
CA SER A 41 -19.28 -27.59 -52.07
C SER A 41 -18.43 -27.75 -50.82
N ARG A 42 -18.26 -29.00 -50.42
CA ARG A 42 -17.40 -29.39 -49.32
C ARG A 42 -16.00 -29.02 -49.78
N ASP A 43 -15.42 -27.98 -49.20
CA ASP A 43 -14.00 -27.68 -49.31
C ASP A 43 -13.22 -28.80 -48.64
N THR A 44 -13.09 -29.94 -49.33
CA THR A 44 -12.28 -31.08 -48.92
C THR A 44 -10.84 -30.68 -48.66
N LEU A 45 -10.37 -29.63 -49.35
CA LEU A 45 -9.09 -28.96 -49.12
C LEU A 45 -8.99 -28.32 -47.73
N LEU A 46 -10.00 -27.54 -47.31
CA LEU A 46 -10.00 -26.97 -45.95
C LEU A 46 -10.05 -28.05 -44.88
N GLN A 47 -10.80 -29.13 -45.13
CA GLN A 47 -10.88 -30.24 -44.19
C GLN A 47 -9.52 -30.95 -44.05
N GLN A 48 -8.75 -31.04 -45.13
CA GLN A 48 -7.40 -31.61 -45.14
C GLN A 48 -6.38 -30.70 -44.44
N ASP A 49 -6.47 -29.39 -44.63
CA ASP A 49 -5.60 -28.41 -43.96
C ASP A 49 -5.81 -28.41 -42.44
N ILE A 50 -7.08 -28.48 -42.00
CA ILE A 50 -7.44 -28.58 -40.58
C ILE A 50 -6.88 -29.88 -39.98
N ALA A 51 -7.01 -31.00 -40.69
CA ALA A 51 -6.49 -32.29 -40.22
C ALA A 51 -4.94 -32.32 -40.15
N ALA A 52 -4.27 -31.75 -41.16
CA ALA A 52 -2.81 -31.61 -41.19
C ALA A 52 -2.29 -30.74 -40.04
N PHE A 53 -2.97 -29.62 -39.75
CA PHE A 53 -2.61 -28.76 -38.62
C PHE A 53 -2.79 -29.46 -37.26
N GLN A 54 -3.91 -30.15 -37.06
CA GLN A 54 -4.18 -30.90 -35.82
C GLN A 54 -3.15 -32.01 -35.57
N SER A 55 -2.68 -32.68 -36.62
CA SER A 55 -1.62 -33.69 -36.50
C SER A 55 -0.25 -33.07 -36.18
N SER A 56 0.04 -31.86 -36.67
CA SER A 56 1.25 -31.11 -36.30
C SER A 56 1.24 -30.69 -34.82
N LEU A 57 0.10 -30.24 -34.29
CA LEU A 57 -0.05 -29.89 -32.87
C LEU A 57 0.13 -31.09 -31.94
N LYS A 58 -0.30 -32.29 -32.34
CA LYS A 58 -0.13 -33.52 -31.56
C LYS A 58 1.30 -34.06 -31.56
N LYS A 59 2.11 -33.72 -32.57
CA LYS A 59 3.48 -34.23 -32.74
C LYS A 59 4.54 -33.36 -32.06
N ALA A 60 4.21 -32.11 -31.71
CA ALA A 60 5.13 -31.23 -31.02
C ALA A 60 5.34 -31.70 -29.55
N PRO A 61 6.59 -31.94 -29.11
CA PRO A 61 6.86 -32.21 -27.70
C PRO A 61 6.41 -31.00 -26.86
N PRO A 62 5.86 -31.22 -25.66
CA PRO A 62 5.42 -30.13 -24.80
C PRO A 62 6.61 -29.18 -24.55
N PRO A 63 6.41 -27.86 -24.64
CA PRO A 63 7.47 -26.91 -24.39
C PRO A 63 8.06 -27.19 -23.01
N PRO A 64 9.39 -27.17 -22.85
CA PRO A 64 10.02 -27.45 -21.57
C PRO A 64 9.44 -26.50 -20.54
N LYS A 65 8.83 -27.05 -19.48
CA LYS A 65 8.30 -26.26 -18.36
C LYS A 65 9.50 -25.52 -17.77
N LYS A 66 9.63 -24.23 -18.10
CA LYS A 66 10.56 -23.32 -17.43
C LYS A 66 10.11 -23.23 -15.98
N HIS A 67 10.66 -24.08 -15.12
CA HIS A 67 10.59 -23.89 -13.69
C HIS A 67 11.37 -22.63 -13.38
N ILE A 68 10.68 -21.49 -13.37
CA ILE A 68 11.21 -20.26 -12.79
C ILE A 68 11.22 -20.52 -11.28
N THR A 69 12.29 -21.14 -10.79
CA THR A 69 12.61 -21.12 -9.38
C THR A 69 12.93 -19.68 -9.03
N PHE A 70 11.95 -18.96 -8.49
CA PHE A 70 12.21 -17.76 -7.70
C PHE A 70 12.97 -18.22 -6.46
N SER A 71 14.29 -18.37 -6.58
CA SER A 71 15.18 -18.40 -5.44
C SER A 71 15.01 -17.05 -4.76
N ARG A 72 14.16 -16.99 -3.73
CA ARG A 72 14.12 -15.83 -2.82
C ARG A 72 15.57 -15.62 -2.39
N PRO A 73 16.21 -14.49 -2.75
CA PRO A 73 17.53 -14.21 -2.25
C PRO A 73 17.42 -14.32 -0.72
N ARG A 74 18.26 -15.18 -0.14
CA ARG A 74 18.37 -15.34 1.30
C ARG A 74 18.54 -13.93 1.85
N GLN A 75 17.52 -13.41 2.53
CA GLN A 75 17.54 -12.06 3.10
C GLN A 75 18.79 -12.01 3.97
N SER A 76 19.82 -11.30 3.49
CA SER A 76 20.95 -10.95 4.32
C SER A 76 20.37 -10.26 5.55
N VAL A 77 20.88 -10.59 6.73
CA VAL A 77 20.45 -9.93 7.95
C VAL A 77 20.94 -8.50 7.84
N ILE A 78 20.09 -7.60 7.33
CA ILE A 78 20.43 -6.19 7.15
C ILE A 78 20.30 -5.55 8.53
N ASN A 79 21.41 -5.44 9.23
CA ASN A 79 21.49 -4.56 10.40
C ASN A 79 21.55 -3.13 9.89
N ILE A 80 20.65 -2.27 10.37
CA ILE A 80 20.66 -0.84 10.00
C ILE A 80 21.07 0.01 11.20
N ASP A 81 21.90 1.02 10.94
CA ASP A 81 22.21 2.05 11.92
C ASP A 81 21.08 3.09 11.93
N ILE A 82 20.42 3.24 13.07
CA ILE A 82 19.24 4.12 13.22
C ILE A 82 19.56 5.59 12.96
N ASN A 83 20.81 6.01 13.16
CA ASN A 83 21.23 7.40 12.99
C ASN A 83 21.79 7.68 11.59
N LYS A 84 22.25 6.65 10.86
CA LYS A 84 22.87 6.81 9.52
C LYS A 84 22.04 6.25 8.37
N ALA A 85 21.02 5.44 8.64
CA ALA A 85 20.19 4.83 7.61
C ALA A 85 19.49 5.88 6.73
N ASP A 86 19.49 5.62 5.43
CA ASP A 86 18.75 6.35 4.41
C ASP A 86 17.35 5.74 4.21
N SER A 87 16.53 6.34 3.33
CA SER A 87 15.16 5.85 3.08
C SER A 87 15.15 4.42 2.56
N ALA A 88 16.09 4.07 1.67
CA ALA A 88 16.19 2.73 1.11
C ALA A 88 16.50 1.67 2.17
N ALA A 89 17.41 1.96 3.11
CA ALA A 89 17.71 1.07 4.23
C ALA A 89 16.49 0.86 5.14
N TRP A 90 15.72 1.91 5.42
CA TRP A 90 14.47 1.78 6.19
C TRP A 90 13.42 0.96 5.44
N GLU A 91 13.24 1.20 4.14
CA GLU A 91 12.29 0.47 3.28
C GLU A 91 12.63 -1.01 3.09
N SER A 92 13.91 -1.38 3.28
CA SER A 92 14.32 -2.79 3.27
C SER A 92 13.72 -3.61 4.44
N LEU A 93 13.27 -2.93 5.50
CA LEU A 93 12.67 -3.57 6.66
C LEU A 93 11.20 -3.92 6.43
N LYS A 94 10.84 -5.16 6.75
CA LYS A 94 9.47 -5.66 6.59
C LYS A 94 8.46 -4.84 7.39
N GLY A 95 7.54 -4.18 6.68
CA GLY A 95 6.48 -3.36 7.27
C GLY A 95 6.81 -1.87 7.33
N ILE A 96 7.97 -1.46 6.82
CA ILE A 96 8.33 -0.05 6.61
C ILE A 96 8.21 0.26 5.13
N GLY A 97 7.21 1.08 4.77
CA GLY A 97 7.08 1.65 3.43
C GLY A 97 7.69 3.05 3.34
N PRO A 98 7.69 3.66 2.15
CA PRO A 98 8.31 4.96 1.90
C PRO A 98 7.78 6.08 2.81
N VAL A 99 6.48 6.06 3.12
CA VAL A 99 5.86 7.04 4.04
C VAL A 99 6.40 6.90 5.46
N LEU A 100 6.54 5.68 5.97
CA LEU A 100 7.05 5.44 7.32
C LEU A 100 8.55 5.74 7.39
N ALA A 101 9.32 5.33 6.38
CA ALA A 101 10.74 5.67 6.27
C ALA A 101 10.96 7.19 6.33
N ALA A 102 10.21 7.96 5.53
CA ALA A 102 10.27 9.42 5.55
C ALA A 102 9.90 10.01 6.91
N ARG A 103 8.92 9.45 7.62
CA ARG A 103 8.54 9.89 8.97
C ARG A 103 9.63 9.62 10.00
N ILE A 104 10.26 8.44 9.96
CA ILE A 104 11.36 8.08 10.86
C ILE A 104 12.54 9.04 10.65
N ILE A 105 12.89 9.33 9.39
CA ILE A 105 13.97 10.27 9.05
C ILE A 105 13.64 11.68 9.54
N ARG A 106 12.44 12.19 9.26
CA ARG A 106 12.01 13.52 9.75
C ARG A 106 12.00 13.60 11.28
N PHE A 107 11.60 12.51 11.95
CA PHE A 107 11.61 12.44 13.41
C PHE A 107 13.05 12.47 13.93
N ARG A 108 13.97 11.69 13.35
CA ARG A 108 15.41 11.72 13.65
C ARG A 108 15.98 13.13 13.53
N GLU A 109 15.67 13.84 12.45
CA GLU A 109 16.17 15.19 12.18
C GLU A 109 15.68 16.21 13.21
N LYS A 110 14.39 16.19 13.55
CA LYS A 110 13.82 17.08 14.56
C LYS A 110 14.34 16.78 15.97
N LEU A 111 14.58 15.51 16.25
CA LEU A 111 15.12 15.05 17.53
C LEU A 111 16.62 15.38 17.66
N GLY A 112 17.35 15.51 16.54
CA GLY A 112 18.80 15.69 16.54
C GLY A 112 19.58 14.36 16.64
N GLY A 113 18.92 13.23 16.34
CA GLY A 113 19.46 11.88 16.45
C GLY A 113 18.79 11.04 17.54
N PHE A 114 18.84 9.73 17.41
CA PHE A 114 18.34 8.78 18.41
C PHE A 114 19.44 8.44 19.42
N TYR A 115 19.17 8.63 20.71
CA TYR A 115 20.00 8.12 21.81
C TYR A 115 19.63 6.68 22.20
N ALA A 116 18.43 6.22 21.84
CA ALA A 116 17.97 4.86 22.10
C ALA A 116 17.10 4.32 20.96
N ILE A 117 17.19 3.01 20.72
CA ILE A 117 16.37 2.31 19.71
C ILE A 117 14.88 2.43 20.03
N SER A 118 14.52 2.48 21.32
CA SER A 118 13.13 2.61 21.79
C SER A 118 12.44 3.89 21.32
N GLN A 119 13.18 4.95 21.02
CA GLN A 119 12.63 6.23 20.55
C GLN A 119 11.97 6.12 19.17
N ILE A 120 12.38 5.15 18.35
CA ILE A 120 11.79 4.95 17.02
C ILE A 120 10.29 4.60 17.14
N ARG A 121 9.90 3.92 18.23
CA ARG A 121 8.50 3.63 18.56
C ARG A 121 7.65 4.88 18.73
N GLU A 122 8.25 6.02 19.08
CA GLU A 122 7.56 7.30 19.24
C GLU A 122 7.27 7.98 17.89
N THR A 123 7.76 7.42 16.78
CA THR A 123 7.47 7.95 15.43
C THR A 123 5.98 7.84 15.10
N TYR A 124 5.39 8.94 14.65
CA TYR A 124 3.97 9.01 14.32
C TYR A 124 3.54 7.96 13.26
N GLY A 125 2.54 7.17 13.63
CA GLY A 125 1.94 6.16 12.77
C GLY A 125 2.78 4.89 12.58
N LEU A 126 3.84 4.69 13.35
CA LEU A 126 4.53 3.40 13.45
C LEU A 126 3.80 2.49 14.45
N PRO A 127 3.18 1.38 14.02
CA PRO A 127 2.53 0.46 14.95
C PRO A 127 3.55 -0.26 15.83
N ASP A 128 3.22 -0.47 17.10
CA ASP A 128 4.07 -1.24 18.04
C ASP A 128 4.40 -2.65 17.51
N SER A 129 3.46 -3.27 16.79
CA SER A 129 3.66 -4.59 16.17
C SER A 129 4.71 -4.57 15.06
N THR A 130 4.82 -3.46 14.31
CA THR A 130 5.86 -3.25 13.30
C THR A 130 7.20 -2.97 13.97
N PHE A 131 7.21 -2.10 14.99
CA PHE A 131 8.43 -1.81 15.75
C PHE A 131 9.07 -3.09 16.32
N LYS A 132 8.29 -3.97 16.96
CA LYS A 132 8.77 -5.26 17.49
C LYS A 132 9.39 -6.16 16.42
N LYS A 133 8.88 -6.13 15.18
CA LYS A 133 9.42 -6.92 14.06
C LYS A 133 10.75 -6.38 13.57
N ILE A 134 10.94 -5.06 13.58
CA ILE A 134 12.16 -4.43 13.07
C ILE A 134 13.25 -4.30 14.13
N GLN A 135 12.90 -4.21 15.41
CA GLN A 135 13.82 -4.01 16.53
C GLN A 135 15.08 -4.90 16.50
N PRO A 136 15.02 -6.21 16.17
CA PRO A 136 16.20 -7.07 16.12
C PRO A 136 17.26 -6.64 15.09
N TYR A 137 16.85 -5.91 14.05
CA TYR A 137 17.69 -5.44 12.95
C TYR A 137 18.26 -4.04 13.20
N LEU A 138 17.79 -3.35 14.24
CA LEU A 138 18.23 -1.98 14.53
C LEU A 138 19.51 -2.00 15.36
N ARG A 139 20.46 -1.15 14.99
CA ARG A 139 21.71 -0.93 15.73
C ARG A 139 21.85 0.54 16.06
N LEU A 140 22.36 0.80 17.26
CA LEU A 140 22.72 2.12 17.72
C LEU A 140 24.24 2.17 17.81
N ASN A 141 24.85 2.89 16.89
CA ASN A 141 26.28 3.19 16.94
C ASN A 141 26.49 4.53 17.63
N ALA A 142 27.68 4.71 18.23
CA ALA A 142 28.04 5.97 18.88
C ALA A 142 28.02 7.11 17.85
N VAL A 143 27.12 8.07 18.04
CA VAL A 143 26.97 9.27 17.22
C VAL A 143 26.77 10.47 18.14
N SER A 144 27.40 11.59 17.80
CA SER A 144 27.17 12.87 18.48
C SER A 144 25.77 13.39 18.18
N LEU A 145 24.91 13.44 19.20
CA LEU A 145 23.57 14.02 19.10
C LEU A 145 23.67 15.53 18.91
N LYS A 146 22.80 16.10 18.06
CA LYS A 146 22.69 17.55 17.90
C LYS A 146 21.98 18.12 19.13
N LYS A 147 22.77 18.71 20.03
CA LYS A 147 22.26 19.36 21.24
C LYS A 147 21.83 20.80 20.97
N LEU A 148 20.74 21.21 21.60
CA LEU A 148 20.17 22.54 21.54
C LEU A 148 20.59 23.36 22.76
N ASP A 149 21.05 24.58 22.54
CA ASP A 149 21.43 25.47 23.63
C ASP A 149 20.20 26.23 24.16
N LEU A 150 19.89 26.03 25.44
CA LEU A 150 18.73 26.67 26.09
C LEU A 150 18.89 28.18 26.25
N ASN A 151 20.12 28.68 26.31
CA ASN A 151 20.39 30.10 26.57
C ASN A 151 20.31 30.94 25.30
N THR A 152 20.70 30.36 24.15
CA THR A 152 20.79 31.08 22.88
C THR A 152 19.68 30.75 21.90
N ALA A 153 19.04 29.57 21.99
CA ALA A 153 18.01 29.18 21.03
C ALA A 153 16.74 30.05 21.13
N ASP A 154 16.14 30.32 19.97
CA ASP A 154 14.84 30.99 19.86
C ASP A 154 13.69 30.06 20.24
N GLU A 155 12.54 30.66 20.60
CA GLU A 155 11.31 29.93 20.93
C GLU A 155 10.88 28.98 19.81
N GLN A 156 10.96 29.43 18.55
CA GLN A 156 10.58 28.61 17.40
C GLN A 156 11.51 27.40 17.24
N THR A 157 12.82 27.60 17.42
CA THR A 157 13.82 26.54 17.33
C THR A 157 13.64 25.52 18.44
N LEU A 158 13.37 25.97 19.67
CA LEU A 158 13.00 25.11 20.80
C LEU A 158 11.74 24.29 20.48
N ALA A 159 10.70 24.93 19.92
CA ALA A 159 9.42 24.30 19.63
C ALA A 159 9.48 23.24 18.51
N GLN A 160 10.54 23.21 17.69
CA GLN A 160 10.72 22.19 16.65
C GLN A 160 11.07 20.80 17.22
N HIS A 161 11.65 20.77 18.43
CA HIS A 161 12.09 19.53 19.05
C HIS A 161 10.89 18.71 19.57
N PRO A 162 10.80 17.40 19.31
CA PRO A 162 9.59 16.61 19.64
C PRO A 162 9.18 16.62 21.11
N TYR A 163 10.14 16.74 22.02
CA TYR A 163 9.89 16.81 23.47
C TYR A 163 9.67 18.23 23.99
N ILE A 164 10.02 19.25 23.21
CA ILE A 164 9.85 20.66 23.59
C ILE A 164 8.71 21.22 22.74
N ARG A 165 7.49 21.05 23.22
CA ARG A 165 6.32 21.63 22.56
C ARG A 165 6.32 23.15 22.71
N TYR A 166 5.60 23.85 21.84
CA TYR A 166 5.48 25.31 21.83
C TYR A 166 5.28 25.94 23.22
N LYS A 167 4.37 25.38 24.05
CA LYS A 167 4.14 25.86 25.42
C LYS A 167 5.40 25.80 26.29
N LEU A 168 6.14 24.69 26.23
CA LEU A 168 7.37 24.52 26.99
C LEU A 168 8.47 25.45 26.45
N ALA A 169 8.62 25.57 25.13
CA ALA A 169 9.56 26.50 24.51
C ALA A 169 9.36 27.95 25.01
N ARG A 170 8.10 28.41 25.03
CA ARG A 170 7.75 29.73 25.55
C ARG A 170 8.13 29.90 27.03
N LEU A 171 7.88 28.87 27.84
CA LEU A 171 8.24 28.90 29.26
C LEU A 171 9.75 28.93 29.48
N ILE A 172 10.54 28.24 28.65
CA ILE A 172 12.01 28.27 28.70
C ILE A 172 12.52 29.69 28.45
N VAL A 173 12.01 30.35 27.40
CA VAL A 173 12.41 31.73 27.06
C VAL A 173 11.98 32.72 28.15
N LEU A 174 10.77 32.58 28.68
CA LEU A 174 10.28 33.41 29.78
C LEU A 174 11.10 33.20 31.06
N TYR A 175 11.43 31.95 31.38
CA TYR A 175 12.19 31.60 32.58
C TYR A 175 13.58 32.24 32.54
N ARG A 176 14.31 32.14 31.42
CA ARG A 176 15.64 32.76 31.29
C ARG A 176 15.60 34.29 31.29
N SER A 177 14.51 34.88 30.80
CA SER A 177 14.30 36.34 30.83
C SER A 177 14.08 36.85 32.26
N ASN A 178 13.40 36.07 33.11
CA ASN A 178 13.00 36.51 34.45
C ASN A 178 14.02 36.13 35.54
N ASN A 179 14.68 34.97 35.41
CA ASN A 179 15.57 34.42 36.45
C ASN A 179 17.05 34.48 36.06
N GLY A 180 17.37 34.93 34.84
CA GLY A 180 18.71 34.88 34.27
C GLY A 180 18.98 33.58 33.49
N LEU A 181 20.16 33.49 32.89
CA LEU A 181 20.57 32.36 32.05
C LEU A 181 20.64 31.04 32.84
N PHE A 182 20.27 29.93 32.19
CA PHE A 182 20.43 28.59 32.74
C PHE A 182 21.91 28.29 32.95
N GLN A 183 22.29 27.88 34.16
CA GLN A 183 23.67 27.50 34.46
C GLN A 183 23.92 26.03 34.12
N GLN A 184 22.88 25.21 34.29
CA GLN A 184 22.94 23.77 34.09
C GLN A 184 21.62 23.25 33.50
N PRO A 185 21.64 22.12 32.77
CA PRO A 185 20.43 21.54 32.19
C PRO A 185 19.32 21.25 33.22
N SER A 186 19.69 20.87 34.45
CA SER A 186 18.75 20.54 35.54
C SER A 186 17.90 21.71 36.01
N ASP A 187 18.29 22.95 35.73
CA ASP A 187 17.52 24.15 36.09
C ASP A 187 16.13 24.17 35.41
N LEU A 188 15.94 23.38 34.34
CA LEU A 188 14.63 23.17 33.71
C LEU A 188 13.56 22.60 34.66
N LEU A 189 13.95 21.86 35.69
CA LEU A 189 13.01 21.33 36.69
C LEU A 189 12.32 22.43 37.50
N GLY A 190 12.86 23.66 37.49
CA GLY A 190 12.19 24.82 38.07
C GLY A 190 10.99 25.32 37.26
N ILE A 191 10.80 24.83 36.02
CA ILE A 191 9.66 25.20 35.18
C ILE A 191 8.47 24.30 35.51
N PRO A 192 7.27 24.84 35.86
CA PRO A 192 6.11 24.06 36.31
C PRO A 192 5.59 22.98 35.34
N LEU A 193 6.05 22.98 34.08
CA LEU A 193 5.63 22.03 33.05
C LEU A 193 6.62 20.87 32.87
N VAL A 194 7.80 20.93 33.48
CA VAL A 194 8.86 19.92 33.34
C VAL A 194 8.84 19.03 34.57
N ASP A 195 8.38 17.79 34.39
CA ASP A 195 8.53 16.73 35.38
C ASP A 195 9.83 15.93 35.12
N ASP A 196 10.18 15.03 36.05
CA ASP A 196 11.37 14.17 35.92
C ASP A 196 11.36 13.33 34.64
N SER A 197 10.19 12.93 34.16
CA SER A 197 10.03 12.11 32.96
C SER A 197 10.38 12.89 31.69
N ILE A 198 9.84 14.10 31.56
CA ILE A 198 10.12 15.03 30.49
C ILE A 198 11.59 15.43 30.53
N TYR A 199 12.11 15.74 31.72
CA TYR A 199 13.51 16.10 31.90
C TYR A 199 14.47 15.01 31.40
N ARG A 200 14.30 13.76 31.83
CA ARG A 200 15.12 12.62 31.38
C ARG A 200 15.13 12.41 29.87
N LYS A 201 14.02 12.74 29.20
CA LYS A 201 13.95 12.68 27.74
C LYS A 201 14.70 13.83 27.08
N ILE A 202 14.60 15.04 27.64
CA ILE A 202 15.16 16.25 27.04
C ILE A 202 16.66 16.39 27.35
N GLU A 203 17.15 15.95 28.51
CA GLU A 203 18.54 16.14 28.97
C GLU A 203 19.60 15.69 27.96
N HIS A 204 19.30 14.66 27.18
CA HIS A 204 20.17 14.10 26.14
C HIS A 204 20.37 15.07 24.95
N TYR A 205 19.44 16.00 24.75
CA TYR A 205 19.31 16.89 23.59
C TYR A 205 19.54 18.35 23.89
N ILE A 206 19.89 18.70 25.12
CA ILE A 206 20.09 20.08 25.54
C ILE A 206 21.50 20.30 26.05
N LYS A 207 21.95 21.55 25.96
CA LYS A 207 23.16 22.06 26.58
C LYS A 207 22.90 23.47 27.09
N THR A 208 23.75 23.90 28.02
CA THR A 208 23.79 25.27 28.51
C THR A 208 25.20 25.76 28.22
N GLU A 209 25.37 26.48 27.11
CA GLU A 209 26.65 27.14 26.86
C GLU A 209 26.65 28.49 27.58
N LYS A 210 27.78 28.81 28.21
CA LYS A 210 27.99 30.13 28.78
C LYS A 210 28.36 31.04 27.60
N PRO A 211 27.65 32.15 27.37
CA PRO A 211 28.01 33.07 26.28
C PRO A 211 29.46 33.53 26.46
N PRO A 212 30.24 33.69 25.38
CA PRO A 212 31.58 34.24 25.47
C PRO A 212 31.49 35.63 26.13
N ILE A 213 32.32 35.82 27.16
CA ILE A 213 32.46 37.08 27.91
C ILE A 213 33.00 38.17 26.99
#